data_AF-A0A850DQV3-F1
#
_entry.id   AF-A0A850DQV3-F1
#
_cell.length_a   1.000
_cell.length_b   1.000
_cell.length_c   1.000
_cell.angle_alpha   90.00
_cell.angle_beta   90.00
_cell.angle_gamma   90.00
#
_symmetry.space_group_name_H-M   'P 1'
#
loop_
_entity.id
_entity.type
_entity.pdbx_description
1 polymer ?
#
loop_
_entity_poly.entity_id
_entity_poly.type
_entity_poly.pdbx_seq_one_letter_code
_entity_poly.pdbx_strand_id
1 'polypeptide(L)'
;MSADELDEFWVHTITVETLLGEGGDGTVYAPPVEVPCFIDGGSKITRTATGEQLVVAAPVYAPLEHAGTLTAGSKVTVRGRPARILAVTVYDSGTLDLPDHVQIALT
;
A
#
# COMPACT_ATOMS: atom_id res chain seq x y z
N MET A 1 -1.36 -23.63 -12.52
CA MET A 1 -1.28 -22.74 -11.35
C MET A 1 0.13 -22.17 -11.40
N SER A 2 0.35 -21.07 -12.11
CA SER A 2 1.61 -20.34 -11.94
C SER A 2 1.56 -19.82 -10.51
N ALA A 3 2.52 -20.25 -9.68
CA ALA A 3 2.78 -19.57 -8.42
C ALA A 3 3.11 -18.10 -8.75
N ASP A 4 2.71 -17.17 -7.89
CA ASP A 4 3.16 -15.79 -8.05
C ASP A 4 4.69 -15.82 -7.93
N GLU A 5 5.38 -15.31 -8.96
CA GLU A 5 6.85 -15.33 -9.03
C GLU A 5 7.48 -14.55 -7.86
N LEU A 6 6.71 -13.69 -7.20
CA LEU A 6 7.13 -12.92 -6.04
C LEU A 6 6.71 -13.52 -4.69
N ASP A 7 6.08 -14.71 -4.66
CA ASP A 7 5.55 -15.33 -3.44
C ASP A 7 6.56 -15.37 -2.28
N GLU A 8 7.82 -15.68 -2.59
CA GLU A 8 8.89 -15.77 -1.57
C GLU A 8 9.29 -14.42 -0.95
N PHE A 9 8.98 -13.30 -1.62
CA PHE A 9 9.29 -11.96 -1.16
C PHE A 9 8.23 -11.38 -0.21
N TRP A 10 7.04 -11.97 -0.17
CA TRP A 10 5.92 -11.53 0.67
C TRP A 10 6.07 -11.95 2.15
N VAL A 11 7.19 -11.57 2.75
CA VAL A 11 7.62 -12.00 4.10
C VAL A 11 7.02 -11.19 5.25
N HIS A 12 6.18 -10.21 4.96
CA HIS A 12 5.52 -9.34 5.94
C HIS A 12 4.02 -9.28 5.71
N THR A 13 3.31 -8.80 6.73
CA THR A 13 1.87 -8.58 6.66
C THR A 13 1.54 -7.19 7.15
N ILE A 14 0.66 -6.50 6.43
CA ILE A 14 0.05 -5.24 6.84
C ILE A 14 -1.45 -5.43 7.01
N THR A 15 -2.06 -4.63 7.88
CA THR A 15 -3.52 -4.59 8.03
C THR A 15 -4.05 -3.35 7.33
N VAL A 16 -5.00 -3.51 6.42
CA VAL A 16 -5.56 -2.43 5.62
C VAL A 16 -7.06 -2.30 5.89
N GLU A 17 -7.51 -1.09 6.19
CA GLU A 17 -8.93 -0.73 6.20
C GLU A 17 -9.18 0.15 4.97
N THR A 18 -9.77 -0.44 3.93
CA THR A 18 -9.95 0.22 2.63
C THR A 18 -10.93 1.38 2.73
N LEU A 19 -10.57 2.54 2.17
CA LEU A 19 -11.47 3.68 2.08
C LEU A 19 -12.66 3.36 1.17
N LEU A 20 -13.87 3.40 1.72
CA LEU A 20 -15.13 3.21 0.97
C LEU A 20 -15.76 4.53 0.50
N GLY A 21 -15.30 5.67 1.03
CA GLY A 21 -15.73 7.01 0.66
C GLY A 21 -16.13 7.86 1.87
N GLU A 22 -16.89 8.92 1.62
CA GLU A 22 -17.45 9.79 2.66
C GLU A 22 -18.95 9.53 2.82
N GLY A 23 -19.39 9.29 4.06
CA GLY A 23 -20.79 9.16 4.45
C GLY A 23 -21.24 10.35 5.30
N GLY A 24 -22.52 10.35 5.68
CA GLY A 24 -23.12 11.42 6.50
C GLY A 24 -22.42 11.66 7.86
N ASP A 25 -21.75 10.65 8.39
CA ASP A 25 -21.02 10.68 9.67
C ASP A 25 -19.49 10.75 9.49
N GLY A 26 -19.00 11.00 8.27
CA GLY A 26 -17.58 11.10 7.95
C GLY A 26 -17.06 9.95 7.09
N THR A 27 -15.73 9.80 7.05
CA THR A 27 -15.05 8.83 6.20
C THR A 27 -15.35 7.38 6.62
N VAL A 28 -15.84 6.57 5.67
CA VAL A 28 -16.19 5.17 5.89
C VAL A 28 -15.06 4.26 5.40
N TYR A 29 -14.69 3.29 6.23
CA TYR A 29 -13.67 2.29 5.90
C TYR A 29 -14.26 0.89 5.94
N ALA A 30 -13.73 0.00 5.10
CA ALA A 30 -14.03 -1.42 5.11
C ALA A 30 -13.44 -2.10 6.36
N PRO A 31 -13.95 -3.28 6.75
CA PRO A 31 -13.32 -4.08 7.78
C PRO A 31 -11.83 -4.34 7.49
N PRO A 32 -10.98 -4.48 8.52
CA PRO A 32 -9.55 -4.70 8.34
C PRO A 32 -9.26 -6.01 7.62
N VAL A 33 -8.38 -5.95 6.61
CA VAL A 33 -7.90 -7.09 5.83
C VAL A 33 -6.39 -7.19 5.98
N GLU A 34 -5.89 -8.42 6.19
CA GLU A 34 -4.46 -8.71 6.16
C GLU A 34 -3.98 -8.88 4.73
N VAL A 35 -2.92 -8.16 4.37
CA VAL A 35 -2.32 -8.18 3.03
C VAL A 35 -0.85 -8.61 3.17
N PRO A 36 -0.44 -9.70 2.49
CA PRO A 36 0.97 -10.10 2.42
C PRO A 36 1.75 -9.07 1.61
N CYS A 37 2.98 -8.79 2.03
CA CYS A 37 3.75 -7.67 1.48
C CYS A 37 5.26 -7.82 1.71
N PHE A 38 6.01 -7.02 0.95
CA PHE A 38 7.41 -6.74 1.17
C PHE A 38 7.56 -5.27 1.58
N ILE A 39 8.33 -4.98 2.63
CA ILE A 39 8.53 -3.62 3.14
C ILE A 39 9.97 -3.22 2.83
N ASP A 40 10.14 -2.24 1.94
CA ASP A 40 11.46 -1.73 1.58
C ASP A 40 11.91 -0.66 2.60
N GLY A 41 12.94 -0.97 3.38
CA GLY A 41 13.38 -0.16 4.51
C GLY A 41 14.03 1.16 4.11
N GLY A 42 13.23 2.20 3.87
CA GLY A 42 13.74 3.56 3.66
C GLY A 42 12.69 4.65 3.89
N SER A 43 12.99 5.61 4.76
CA SER A 43 12.18 6.83 4.87
C SER A 43 12.72 7.91 3.93
N LYS A 44 11.85 8.50 3.11
CA LYS A 44 12.21 9.67 2.30
C LYS A 44 11.63 10.93 2.95
N ILE A 45 12.43 11.98 3.01
CA ILE A 45 11.97 13.29 3.46
C ILE A 45 11.55 14.06 2.20
N THR A 46 10.26 14.35 2.08
CA THR A 46 9.74 15.24 1.03
C THR A 46 9.27 16.56 1.64
N ARG A 47 9.00 17.55 0.78
CA ARG A 47 8.52 18.87 1.20
C ARG A 47 7.22 19.18 0.48
N THR A 48 6.22 19.64 1.22
CA THR A 48 4.95 20.09 0.65
C THR A 48 5.15 21.40 -0.12
N ALA A 49 4.19 21.76 -0.96
CA ALA A 49 4.22 23.04 -1.70
C ALA A 49 4.26 24.26 -0.77
N THR A 50 3.79 24.13 0.48
CA THR A 50 3.82 25.17 1.52
C THR A 50 5.12 25.19 2.33
N GLY A 51 6.07 24.29 2.03
CA GLY A 51 7.39 24.23 2.67
C GLY A 51 7.50 23.30 3.88
N GLU A 52 6.40 22.64 4.27
CA GLU A 52 6.37 21.71 5.40
C GLU A 52 7.11 20.41 5.06
N GLN A 53 7.84 19.87 6.04
CA GLN A 53 8.59 18.63 5.88
C GLN A 53 7.69 17.43 6.15
N LEU A 54 7.47 16.61 5.12
CA LEU A 54 6.71 15.37 5.22
C LEU A 54 7.68 14.19 5.17
N VAL A 55 7.68 13.38 6.22
CA VAL A 55 8.34 12.07 6.18
C VAL A 55 7.41 11.16 5.40
N VAL A 56 7.91 10.54 4.33
CA VAL A 56 7.22 9.48 3.59
C VAL A 56 7.89 8.19 4.00
N ALA A 57 7.13 7.29 4.60
CA ALA A 57 7.62 6.01 5.05
C ALA A 57 7.96 5.08 3.87
N ALA A 58 8.68 4.02 4.21
CA ALA A 58 9.03 2.89 3.35
C ALA A 58 7.95 2.55 2.33
N PRO A 59 8.27 2.45 1.02
CA PRO A 59 7.34 1.88 0.07
C PRO A 59 7.07 0.42 0.45
N VAL A 60 5.81 0.03 0.39
CA VAL A 60 5.37 -1.34 0.62
C VAL A 60 4.93 -1.91 -0.71
N TYR A 61 5.37 -3.13 -1.01
CA TYR A 61 5.02 -3.87 -2.21
C TYR A 61 4.10 -5.02 -1.82
N ALA A 62 3.09 -5.32 -2.64
CA ALA A 62 2.13 -6.38 -2.39
C ALA A 62 1.68 -7.04 -3.70
N PRO A 63 1.06 -8.24 -3.62
CA PRO A 63 0.50 -8.91 -4.79
C PRO A 63 -0.52 -8.04 -5.55
N LEU A 64 -0.54 -8.17 -6.88
CA LEU A 64 -1.46 -7.42 -7.74
C LEU A 64 -2.94 -7.66 -7.38
N GLU A 65 -3.30 -8.86 -6.90
CA GLU A 65 -4.68 -9.21 -6.50
C GLU A 65 -5.25 -8.27 -5.41
N HIS A 66 -4.39 -7.63 -4.61
CA HIS A 66 -4.79 -6.71 -3.57
C HIS A 66 -4.91 -5.25 -4.03
N ALA A 67 -4.70 -4.94 -5.31
CA ALA A 67 -4.80 -3.57 -5.83
C ALA A 67 -6.15 -2.90 -5.56
N GLY A 68 -7.26 -3.67 -5.53
CA GLY A 68 -8.59 -3.15 -5.18
C GLY A 68 -8.76 -2.80 -3.70
N THR A 69 -8.01 -3.45 -2.81
CA THR A 69 -8.00 -3.19 -1.36
C THR A 69 -7.07 -2.02 -1.01
N LEU A 70 -5.98 -1.88 -1.76
CA LEU A 70 -4.92 -0.90 -1.55
C LEU A 70 -5.23 0.41 -2.27
N THR A 71 -6.20 1.19 -1.77
CA THR A 71 -6.59 2.47 -2.36
C THR A 71 -6.03 3.66 -1.58
N ALA A 72 -5.75 4.78 -2.27
CA ALA A 72 -5.28 6.00 -1.64
C ALA A 72 -6.29 6.52 -0.60
N GLY A 73 -5.79 7.00 0.54
CA GLY A 73 -6.59 7.44 1.68
C GLY A 73 -6.99 6.32 2.65
N SER A 74 -6.78 5.06 2.29
CA SER A 74 -7.00 3.91 3.18
C SER A 74 -6.08 3.97 4.40
N LYS A 75 -6.56 3.43 5.53
CA LYS A 75 -5.73 3.27 6.73
C LYS A 75 -4.92 2.00 6.59
N VAL A 76 -3.67 2.07 7.03
CA VAL A 76 -2.80 0.90 7.08
C VAL A 76 -2.11 0.83 8.43
N THR A 77 -1.96 -0.38 8.94
CA THR A 77 -1.13 -0.67 10.11
C THR A 77 0.07 -1.47 9.66
N VAL A 78 1.26 -0.91 9.84
CA VAL A 78 2.54 -1.53 9.45
C VAL A 78 3.36 -1.79 10.71
N ARG A 79 3.61 -3.06 11.02
CA ARG A 79 4.36 -3.46 12.24
C ARG A 79 3.82 -2.78 13.52
N GLY A 80 2.49 -2.71 13.64
CA GLY A 80 1.79 -2.07 14.76
C GLY A 80 1.76 -0.55 14.74
N ARG A 81 2.30 0.11 13.71
CA ARG A 81 2.26 1.57 13.57
C ARG A 81 1.18 1.99 12.57
N PRO A 82 0.29 2.94 12.94
CA PRO A 82 -0.71 3.45 12.01
C PRO A 82 -0.05 4.37 10.97
N ALA A 83 -0.48 4.24 9.73
CA ALA A 83 -0.14 5.12 8.62
C ALA A 83 -1.33 5.21 7.65
N ARG A 84 -1.19 6.01 6.59
CA ARG A 84 -2.17 6.10 5.50
C ARG A 84 -1.50 5.88 4.15
N ILE A 85 -2.24 5.28 3.24
CA ILE A 85 -1.83 5.17 1.84
C ILE A 85 -1.93 6.55 1.19
N LEU A 86 -0.78 7.11 0.80
CA LEU A 86 -0.68 8.38 0.08
C LEU A 86 -0.88 8.20 -1.41
N ALA A 87 -0.23 7.19 -1.99
CA ALA A 87 -0.26 6.90 -3.41
C ALA A 87 -0.14 5.40 -3.64
N VAL A 88 -0.68 4.97 -4.78
CA VAL A 88 -0.71 3.58 -5.23
C VAL A 88 -0.21 3.56 -6.66
N THR A 89 0.76 2.71 -6.93
CA THR A 89 1.31 2.49 -8.27
C THR A 89 1.14 1.02 -8.59
N VAL A 90 0.45 0.72 -9.69
CA VAL A 90 0.31 -0.65 -10.20
C VAL A 90 1.40 -0.88 -11.24
N TYR A 91 2.20 -1.92 -11.03
CA TYR A 91 3.18 -2.42 -11.97
C TYR A 91 2.59 -3.62 -12.69
N ASP A 92 2.15 -3.38 -13.93
CA ASP A 92 1.59 -4.36 -14.85
C ASP A 92 2.53 -4.50 -16.05
N SER A 93 3.03 -5.71 -16.25
CA SER A 93 4.00 -6.07 -17.28
C SER A 93 3.36 -6.35 -18.65
N GLY A 94 2.04 -6.52 -18.70
CA GLY A 94 1.29 -6.82 -19.91
C GLY A 94 1.84 -8.03 -20.66
N THR A 95 2.33 -7.82 -21.87
CA THR A 95 2.85 -8.90 -22.73
C THR A 95 4.28 -9.33 -22.42
N LEU A 96 4.94 -8.68 -21.45
CA LEU A 96 6.32 -9.02 -21.08
C LEU A 96 6.40 -10.24 -20.16
N ASP A 97 5.28 -10.68 -19.58
CA ASP A 97 5.22 -11.84 -18.66
C ASP A 97 6.25 -11.69 -17.53
N LEU A 98 6.25 -10.51 -16.89
CA LEU A 98 7.11 -10.19 -15.74
C LEU A 98 6.26 -10.14 -14.47
N PRO A 99 6.89 -10.20 -13.28
CA PRO A 99 6.13 -10.23 -12.04
C PRO A 99 5.37 -8.93 -11.78
N ASP A 100 4.04 -9.01 -11.82
CA ASP A 100 3.14 -7.90 -11.56
C ASP A 100 2.92 -7.70 -10.05
N HIS A 101 2.87 -6.45 -9.64
CA HIS A 101 2.69 -6.12 -8.22
C HIS A 101 2.18 -4.69 -8.05
N VAL A 102 1.82 -4.35 -6.82
CA VAL A 102 1.43 -3.00 -6.45
C VAL A 102 2.40 -2.43 -5.43
N GLN A 103 2.76 -1.16 -5.60
CA GLN A 103 3.52 -0.39 -4.64
C GLN A 103 2.64 0.68 -4.02
N ILE A 104 2.69 0.79 -2.69
CA ILE A 104 2.03 1.86 -1.94
C ILE A 104 3.08 2.73 -1.24
N ALA A 105 2.84 4.04 -1.28
CA ALA A 105 3.59 5.02 -0.50
C ALA A 105 2.80 5.40 0.74
N LEU A 106 3.47 5.49 1.89
CA LEU A 106 2.82 5.71 3.18
C LEU A 106 3.25 7.04 3.82
N THR A 107 2.36 7.61 4.64
CA THR A 107 2.67 8.73 5.56
C THR A 107 3.65 8.34 6.64
#